data_AF-A0A232FNL7-F1
#
_entry.id   AF-A0A232FNL7-F1
#
_cell.length_a   1.000
_cell.length_b   1.000
_cell.length_c   1.000
_cell.angle_alpha   90.00
_cell.angle_beta   90.00
_cell.angle_gamma   90.00
#
_symmetry.space_group_name_H-M   'P 1'
#
loop_
_entity.id
_entity.type
_entity.pdbx_description
1 polymer ?
#
loop_
_entity_poly.entity_id
_entity_poly.type
_entity_poly.pdbx_seq_one_letter_code
_entity_poly.pdbx_strand_id
1 'polypeptide(L)' 'METRTEGVNTLADNTISHTSPWFADIVLEKLENNFLDALNNNILKYYRYVNNCFLIRRKDKIQEAIDNFNNYDNH' A
#
# COMPACT_ATOMS: atom_id res chain seq x y z
N MET A 1 -32.20 -26.99 37.95
CA MET A 1 -31.05 -27.49 37.17
C MET A 1 -31.27 -26.99 35.75
N GLU A 2 -30.90 -25.74 35.51
CA GLU A 2 -30.98 -25.12 34.19
C GLU A 2 -29.58 -25.20 33.58
N THR A 3 -29.47 -25.95 32.50
CA THR A 3 -28.26 -26.04 31.69
C THR A 3 -28.24 -24.90 30.68
N ARG A 4 -27.17 -24.11 30.74
CA ARG A 4 -26.44 -23.44 29.64
C ARG A 4 -27.29 -22.66 28.61
N THR A 5 -26.92 -21.43 28.29
CA THR A 5 -25.79 -21.21 27.37
C THR A 5 -25.16 -19.86 27.68
N GLU A 6 -23.90 -19.90 28.11
CA GLU A 6 -23.04 -18.72 28.14
C GLU A 6 -23.05 -18.10 26.74
N GLY A 7 -23.36 -16.81 26.65
CA GLY A 7 -23.18 -16.05 25.43
C GLY A 7 -21.73 -16.12 25.01
N VAL A 8 -21.42 -17.06 24.11
CA VAL A 8 -20.22 -17.00 23.31
C VAL A 8 -20.45 -15.84 22.35
N ASN A 9 -20.16 -14.62 22.81
CA ASN A 9 -19.82 -13.53 21.91
C ASN A 9 -18.52 -13.97 21.23
N THR A 10 -18.66 -14.75 20.16
CA THR A 10 -17.60 -15.00 19.21
C THR A 10 -17.14 -13.64 18.72
N LEU A 11 -15.99 -13.21 19.24
CA LEU A 11 -15.09 -12.26 18.60
C LEU A 11 -14.56 -12.92 17.31
N ALA A 12 -15.46 -13.06 16.35
CA ALA A 12 -15.22 -13.46 14.98
C ALA A 12 -16.36 -12.74 14.24
N ASP A 13 -16.11 -11.76 13.39
CA ASP A 13 -15.16 -11.83 12.31
C ASP A 13 -15.09 -10.40 11.75
N ASN A 14 -14.10 -9.61 12.16
CA ASN A 14 -13.70 -8.43 11.38
C ASN A 14 -12.95 -8.99 10.17
N THR A 15 -13.67 -9.68 9.31
CA THR A 15 -13.13 -10.37 8.14
C THR A 15 -12.44 -9.30 7.32
N ILE A 16 -11.12 -9.41 7.17
CA ILE A 16 -10.39 -8.72 6.12
C ILE A 16 -11.17 -9.07 4.85
N SER A 17 -11.86 -8.09 4.27
CA SER A 17 -12.65 -8.33 3.06
C SER A 17 -11.75 -9.07 2.08
N HIS A 18 -12.19 -10.22 1.56
CA HIS A 18 -11.40 -11.00 0.60
C HIS A 18 -11.04 -10.18 -0.65
N THR A 19 -11.75 -9.08 -0.90
CA THR A 19 -11.48 -8.13 -1.98
C THR A 19 -10.53 -6.99 -1.59
N SER A 20 -10.27 -6.77 -0.30
CA SER A 20 -9.38 -5.70 0.19
C SER A 20 -7.99 -5.74 -0.44
N PRO A 21 -7.34 -6.92 -0.62
CA PRO A 21 -6.05 -6.98 -1.31
C PRO A 21 -6.12 -6.51 -2.76
N TRP A 22 -7.22 -6.79 -3.48
CA TRP A 22 -7.39 -6.36 -4.87
C TRP A 22 -7.64 -4.86 -4.97
N PHE A 23 -8.45 -4.29 -4.09
CA PHE A 23 -8.64 -2.85 -4.03
C PHE A 23 -7.35 -2.11 -3.68
N ALA A 24 -6.58 -2.65 -2.72
CA ALA A 24 -5.26 -2.10 -2.39
C ALA A 24 -4.33 -2.15 -3.60
N ASP A 25 -4.32 -3.25 -4.36
CA ASP A 25 -3.48 -3.38 -5.55
C ASP A 25 -3.85 -2.36 -6.64
N ILE A 26 -5.13 -2.19 -6.94
CA ILE A 26 -5.62 -1.20 -7.93
C ILE A 26 -5.26 0.24 -7.52
N VAL A 27 -5.48 0.58 -6.25
CA VAL A 27 -5.18 1.93 -5.75
C VAL A 27 -3.68 2.19 -5.76
N LEU A 28 -2.88 1.22 -5.31
CA LEU A 28 -1.43 1.34 -5.26
C LEU A 28 -0.80 1.35 -6.66
N GLU A 29 -1.34 0.60 -7.64
CA GLU A 29 -0.89 0.64 -9.03
C GLU A 29 -1.11 2.03 -9.64
N LYS A 30 -2.25 2.67 -9.38
CA LYS A 30 -2.51 4.04 -9.86
C LYS A 30 -1.55 5.06 -9.24
N LEU A 31 -1.34 4.97 -7.92
CA LEU A 31 -0.37 5.81 -7.20
C LEU A 31 1.05 5.62 -7.74
N GLU A 32 1.43 4.36 -7.96
CA GLU A 32 2.72 3.96 -8.50
C GLU A 32 2.95 4.55 -9.89
N ASN A 33 2.02 4.37 -10.84
CA ASN A 33 2.17 4.88 -12.20
C ASN A 33 2.38 6.40 -12.22
N ASN A 34 1.59 7.15 -11.46
CA ASN A 34 1.74 8.60 -11.36
C ASN A 34 3.09 9.02 -10.77
N PHE A 35 3.53 8.33 -9.72
CA PHE A 35 4.81 8.61 -9.08
C PHE A 35 5.99 8.27 -10.00
N LEU A 36 5.98 7.09 -10.63
CA LEU A 36 7.04 6.63 -11.53
C LEU A 36 7.14 7.54 -12.77
N ASP A 37 6.00 7.97 -13.32
CA ASP A 37 5.96 8.94 -14.42
C ASP A 37 6.60 10.28 -14.02
N ALA A 38 6.28 10.78 -12.82
CA ALA A 38 6.87 12.02 -12.31
C ALA A 38 8.40 11.94 -12.10
N LEU A 39 8.94 10.73 -11.88
CA LEU A 39 10.40 10.52 -11.73
C LEU A 39 11.16 10.43 -13.06
N ASN A 40 10.44 10.53 -14.20
CA ASN A 40 10.95 10.78 -15.55
C ASN A 40 12.18 9.91 -15.92
N ASN A 41 12.01 8.58 -15.83
CA ASN A 41 12.96 7.55 -16.27
C ASN A 41 14.33 7.48 -15.56
N ASN A 42 14.53 8.19 -14.44
CA ASN A 42 15.78 8.11 -13.66
C ASN A 42 15.77 6.99 -12.61
N ILE A 43 14.98 5.94 -12.83
CA ILE A 43 14.84 4.79 -11.95
C ILE A 43 15.66 3.65 -12.53
N LEU A 44 16.58 3.09 -11.73
CA LEU A 44 17.38 1.94 -12.16
C LEU A 44 16.57 0.65 -12.04
N LYS A 45 15.84 0.50 -10.93
CA LYS A 45 14.91 -0.61 -10.67
C LYS A 45 13.83 -0.17 -9.69
N TYR A 46 12.63 -0.72 -9.86
CA TYR A 46 11.52 -0.59 -8.92
C TYR A 46 10.86 -1.96 -8.74
N TYR A 47 10.48 -2.29 -7.51
CA TYR A 47 9.72 -3.48 -7.15
C TYR A 47 8.66 -3.11 -6.12
N ARG A 48 7.45 -3.66 -6.24
CA ARG A 48 6.39 -3.55 -5.24
C ARG A 48 5.94 -4.94 -4.78
N TYR A 49 5.72 -5.08 -3.48
CA TYR A 49 5.13 -6.26 -2.85
C TYR A 49 3.99 -5.84 -1.93
N VAL A 50 2.75 -6.01 -2.40
CA VAL A 50 1.51 -5.60 -1.74
C VAL A 50 1.57 -4.12 -1.32
N ASN A 51 2.00 -3.83 -0.10
CA ASN A 51 2.09 -2.49 0.51
C ASN A 51 3.53 -1.96 0.66
N ASN A 52 4.55 -2.75 0.34
CA ASN A 52 5.95 -2.35 0.40
C ASN A 52 6.49 -2.09 -0.99
N CYS A 53 7.38 -1.10 -1.13
CA CYS A 53 8.09 -0.84 -2.36
C CYS A 53 9.60 -0.73 -2.12
N PHE A 54 10.36 -1.04 -3.16
CA PHE A 54 11.80 -0.94 -3.18
C PHE A 54 12.24 -0.26 -4.47
N LEU A 55 12.94 0.87 -4.32
CA LEU A 55 13.40 1.72 -5.42
C LEU A 55 14.92 1.82 -5.40
N ILE A 56 15.56 1.53 -6.53
CA ILE A 56 16.97 1.82 -6.75
C ILE A 56 17.08 3.05 -7.65
N ARG A 57 17.75 4.08 -7.14
CA ARG A 57 18.00 5.35 -7.82
C ARG A 57 19.41 5.86 -7.51
N ARG A 58 19.92 6.78 -8.35
CA ARG A 58 21.16 7.49 -8.04
C ARG A 58 21.04 8.26 -6.73
N LYS A 59 22.11 8.25 -5.94
CA LYS A 59 22.16 8.85 -4.59
C LYS A 59 21.73 10.33 -4.56
N ASP A 60 22.16 11.12 -5.53
CA ASP A 60 21.85 12.55 -5.63
C ASP A 60 20.38 12.85 -5.96
N LYS A 61 19.62 11.83 -6.34
CA LYS A 61 18.22 11.91 -6.74
C LYS A 61 17.26 11.24 -5.75
N ILE A 62 17.77 10.73 -4.63
CA ILE A 62 16.94 10.07 -3.61
C ILE A 62 16.00 11.08 -2.95
N GLN A 63 16.50 12.26 -2.59
CA GLN A 63 15.69 13.27 -1.89
C GLN A 63 14.52 13.75 -2.76
N GLU A 64 14.77 14.03 -4.04
CA GLU A 64 13.74 14.36 -5.03
C GLU A 64 12.63 13.29 -5.10
N ALA A 65 12.99 12.00 -5.01
CA ALA A 65 12.02 10.91 -5.00
C ALA A 65 11.18 10.88 -3.72
N ILE A 66 11.80 11.13 -2.55
CA ILE A 66 11.08 11.22 -1.27
C ILE A 66 10.13 12.42 -1.29
N ASP A 67 10.58 13.56 -1.78
CA ASP A 67 9.78 14.79 -1.85
C ASP A 67 8.58 14.62 -2.79
N ASN A 68 8.77 14.01 -3.96
CA ASN A 68 7.67 13.71 -4.89
C ASN A 68 6.67 12.70 -4.31
N PHE A 69 7.15 11.70 -3.56
CA PHE A 69 6.29 10.69 -2.94
C PHE A 69 5.43 11.30 -1.84
N ASN A 70 6.03 12.07 -0.93
CA ASN A 70 5.35 12.64 0.23
C ASN A 70 4.39 13.79 -0.13
N ASN A 71 4.62 14.47 -1.26
CA ASN A 71 3.77 15.58 -1.71
C ASN A 71 2.65 15.14 -2.66
N TYR A 72 2.48 13.84 -2.91
CA TYR A 72 1.47 13.32 -3.84
C TYR A 72 0.03 13.74 -3.47
N ASP A 73 -0.30 13.78 -2.17
CA ASP A 73 -1.66 14.15 -1.70
C ASP A 73 -1.96 15.65 -1.73
N ASN A 74 -1.00 16.50 -2.09
CA ASN A 74 -1.18 17.96 -2.11
C ASN A 74 -1.71 18.49 -3.47
N HIS A 75 -2.12 17.62 -4.40
CA HIS A 75 -2.62 17.97 -5.73
C HIS A 75 -3.98 17.35 -6.09
#